data_AF-A0A4R4QJ47-F1
#
_entry.id   AF-A0A4R4QJ47-F1
#
_cell.length_a   1.000
_cell.length_b   1.000
_cell.length_c   1.000
_cell.angle_alpha   90.00
_cell.angle_beta   90.00
_cell.angle_gamma   90.00
#
_symmetry.space_group_name_H-M   'P 1'
#
loop_
_entity.id
_entity.type
_entity.pdbx_description
1 polymer ?
#
loop_
_entity_poly.entity_id
_entity_poly.type
_entity_poly.pdbx_seq_one_letter_code
_entity_poly.pdbx_strand_id
1 'polypeptide(L)'
;MSAFTQLWTVRTSPIPADEEAGVIAAAQTGDEAATLRLFAAYQPALRAAVRTANGRIPLDDARQAASLGFLEAVQAFDPAQHAGGRLAGILREHVRNALMGALAETIGGFAVPARSLSRYFGILRQADGDPVVAALLAPAYAMAEETFWAIWAGLTANNSLDEAIAAHGAEYVSPIGDLAEDRGVADAEDRVLVDLAFSAVTDFERDVCRLKYGFTDVSHGDELSDDAVGYHLGVSRLKALRTRKRALASMASALGVLNV
;
A
#
# COMPACT_ATOMS: atom_id res chain seq x y z
N MET A 1 -11.61 8.62 -25.91
CA MET A 1 -10.52 9.58 -25.61
C MET A 1 -11.10 10.65 -24.70
N SER A 2 -10.49 10.88 -23.53
CA SER A 2 -10.95 11.92 -22.61
C SER A 2 -10.66 13.32 -23.18
N ALA A 3 -11.49 14.31 -22.85
CA ALA A 3 -11.27 15.72 -23.20
C ALA A 3 -9.88 16.21 -22.71
N PHE A 4 -9.42 15.69 -21.58
CA PHE A 4 -8.06 15.95 -21.08
C PHE A 4 -6.98 15.42 -22.02
N THR A 5 -7.14 14.23 -22.61
CA THR A 5 -6.13 13.68 -23.53
C THR A 5 -5.95 14.58 -24.77
N GLN A 6 -7.02 15.22 -25.24
CA GLN A 6 -6.97 16.16 -26.38
C GLN A 6 -6.21 17.44 -26.05
N LEU A 7 -6.32 17.96 -24.83
CA LEU A 7 -5.58 19.12 -24.33
C LEU A 7 -4.05 18.95 -24.51
N TRP A 8 -3.57 17.73 -24.30
CA TRP A 8 -2.15 17.38 -24.43
C TRP A 8 -1.69 17.20 -25.88
N THR A 9 -2.56 17.38 -26.88
CA THR A 9 -2.23 17.30 -28.31
C THR A 9 -2.15 18.66 -29.00
N VAL A 10 -2.51 19.74 -28.29
CA VAL A 10 -2.43 21.12 -28.79
C VAL A 10 -0.99 21.45 -29.19
N ARG A 11 -0.82 22.26 -30.24
CA ARG A 11 0.50 22.72 -30.68
C ARG A 11 1.04 23.74 -29.67
N THR A 12 2.29 23.56 -29.28
CA THR A 12 3.00 24.48 -28.40
C THR A 12 3.13 25.85 -29.05
N SER A 13 2.68 26.88 -28.34
CA SER A 13 2.76 28.27 -28.77
C SER A 13 3.33 29.12 -27.63
N PRO A 14 4.55 29.66 -27.75
CA PRO A 14 5.15 30.47 -26.69
C PRO A 14 4.39 31.79 -26.48
N ILE A 15 4.31 32.25 -25.23
CA ILE A 15 3.71 33.55 -24.88
C ILE A 15 4.83 34.55 -24.54
N PRO A 16 4.82 35.74 -25.16
CA PRO A 16 5.75 36.83 -24.84
C PRO A 16 5.77 37.22 -23.35
N ALA A 17 6.87 37.82 -22.92
CA ALA A 17 7.11 38.24 -21.52
C ALA A 17 6.03 39.21 -21.01
N ASP A 18 5.71 40.17 -21.85
CA ASP A 18 4.82 41.31 -21.65
C ASP A 18 3.33 40.94 -21.71
N GLU A 19 2.97 39.96 -22.52
CA GLU A 19 1.57 39.54 -22.65
C GLU A 19 1.10 38.58 -21.56
N GLU A 20 2.01 37.83 -20.95
CA GLU A 20 1.65 36.70 -20.10
C GLU A 20 0.84 37.09 -18.86
N ALA A 21 1.16 38.20 -18.20
CA ALA A 21 0.42 38.66 -17.04
C ALA A 21 -1.07 38.91 -17.37
N GLY A 22 -1.35 39.47 -18.55
CA GLY A 22 -2.72 39.69 -19.02
C GLY A 22 -3.45 38.39 -19.32
N VAL A 23 -2.77 37.41 -19.93
CA VAL A 23 -3.35 36.08 -20.19
C VAL A 23 -3.61 35.33 -18.88
N ILE A 24 -2.74 35.44 -17.88
CA ILE A 24 -2.95 34.85 -16.54
C ILE A 24 -4.19 35.47 -15.88
N ALA A 25 -4.30 36.80 -15.88
CA ALA A 25 -5.46 37.47 -15.30
C ALA A 25 -6.78 37.04 -15.97
N ALA A 26 -6.80 36.94 -17.31
CA ALA A 26 -7.96 36.44 -18.04
C ALA A 26 -8.29 34.97 -17.66
N ALA A 27 -7.29 34.10 -17.58
CA ALA A 27 -7.46 32.71 -17.17
C ALA A 27 -7.97 32.58 -15.72
N GLN A 28 -7.52 33.43 -14.80
CA GLN A 28 -8.01 33.50 -13.43
C GLN A 28 -9.50 33.86 -13.36
N THR A 29 -9.97 34.74 -14.25
CA THR A 29 -11.40 35.09 -14.38
C THR A 29 -12.25 34.04 -15.09
N GLY A 30 -11.67 32.91 -15.51
CA GLY A 30 -12.39 31.81 -16.17
C GLY A 30 -12.42 31.87 -17.69
N ASP A 31 -11.56 32.68 -18.33
CA ASP A 31 -11.43 32.66 -19.79
C ASP A 31 -10.77 31.34 -20.25
N GLU A 32 -11.56 30.50 -20.91
CA GLU A 32 -11.12 29.21 -21.45
C GLU A 32 -10.04 29.37 -22.52
N ALA A 33 -10.14 30.38 -23.39
CA ALA A 33 -9.18 30.60 -24.45
C ALA A 33 -7.83 31.04 -23.88
N ALA A 34 -7.84 31.91 -22.86
CA ALA A 34 -6.64 32.31 -22.13
C ALA A 34 -5.99 31.11 -21.41
N THR A 35 -6.80 30.27 -20.78
CA THR A 35 -6.34 29.04 -20.10
C THR A 35 -5.68 28.07 -21.08
N LEU A 36 -6.32 27.81 -22.23
CA LEU A 36 -5.77 26.96 -23.29
C LEU A 36 -4.48 27.53 -23.87
N ARG A 37 -4.41 28.86 -24.05
CA ARG A 37 -3.21 29.55 -24.54
C ARG A 37 -2.05 29.38 -23.58
N LEU A 38 -2.26 29.58 -22.28
CA LEU A 38 -1.24 29.34 -21.24
C LEU A 38 -0.83 27.87 -21.19
N PHE A 39 -1.79 26.96 -21.25
CA PHE A 39 -1.50 25.53 -21.24
C PHE A 39 -0.58 25.14 -22.41
N ALA A 40 -0.90 25.61 -23.62
CA ALA A 40 -0.09 25.36 -24.81
C ALA A 40 1.34 25.93 -24.69
N ALA A 41 1.51 27.08 -24.03
CA ALA A 41 2.82 27.69 -23.80
C ALA A 41 3.67 26.88 -22.82
N TYR A 42 3.06 26.34 -21.75
CA TYR A 42 3.75 25.60 -20.70
C TYR A 42 3.78 24.08 -20.91
N GLN A 43 3.09 23.58 -21.93
CA GLN A 43 3.03 22.15 -22.27
C GLN A 43 4.40 21.46 -22.35
N PRO A 44 5.51 22.06 -22.86
CA PRO A 44 6.82 21.42 -22.84
C PRO A 44 7.32 21.14 -21.42
N ALA A 45 7.11 22.08 -20.49
CA ALA A 45 7.49 21.95 -19.09
C ALA A 45 6.62 20.90 -18.38
N LEU A 46 5.31 20.90 -18.66
CA LEU A 46 4.38 19.90 -18.14
C LEU A 46 4.75 18.48 -18.63
N ARG A 47 5.09 18.33 -19.92
CA ARG A 47 5.60 17.06 -20.47
C ARG A 47 6.90 16.62 -19.81
N ALA A 48 7.80 17.56 -19.52
CA ALA A 48 9.04 17.25 -18.80
C ALA A 48 8.75 16.74 -17.39
N ALA A 49 7.84 17.38 -16.66
CA ALA A 49 7.42 16.94 -15.34
C ALA A 49 6.77 15.56 -15.38
N VAL A 50 5.82 15.32 -16.29
CA VAL A 50 5.16 14.01 -16.46
C VAL A 50 6.17 12.90 -16.77
N ARG A 51 7.20 13.17 -17.60
CA ARG A 51 8.28 12.19 -17.86
C ARG A 51 9.02 11.77 -16.59
N THR A 52 9.15 12.66 -15.60
CA THR A 52 9.79 12.29 -14.32
C THR A 52 8.96 11.36 -13.46
N ALA A 53 7.64 11.30 -13.70
CA ALA A 53 6.70 10.41 -13.04
C ALA A 53 6.45 9.10 -13.83
N ASN A 54 7.04 8.97 -15.02
CA ASN A 54 6.86 7.81 -15.88
C ASN A 54 7.30 6.52 -15.17
N GLY A 55 6.49 5.47 -15.27
CA GLY A 55 6.71 4.19 -14.59
C GLY A 55 6.38 4.18 -13.09
N ARG A 56 5.92 5.29 -12.50
CA ARG A 56 5.45 5.33 -11.09
C ARG A 56 3.94 5.48 -10.96
N ILE A 57 3.31 6.14 -11.93
CA ILE A 57 1.86 6.30 -12.06
C ILE A 57 1.47 6.11 -13.53
N PRO A 58 0.23 5.66 -13.82
CA PRO A 58 -0.29 5.61 -15.18
C PRO A 58 -0.16 6.96 -15.89
N LEU A 59 0.15 6.93 -17.19
CA LEU A 59 0.43 8.14 -17.96
C LEU A 59 -0.77 9.12 -18.00
N ASP A 60 -2.00 8.60 -18.00
CA ASP A 60 -3.19 9.45 -18.00
C ASP A 60 -3.35 10.16 -16.64
N ASP A 61 -3.16 9.45 -15.54
CA ASP A 61 -3.20 10.02 -14.18
C ASP A 61 -2.11 11.07 -13.99
N ALA A 62 -0.90 10.81 -14.48
CA ALA A 62 0.19 11.79 -14.46
C ALA A 62 -0.16 13.07 -15.22
N ARG A 63 -0.83 12.94 -16.37
CA ARG A 63 -1.28 14.08 -17.18
C ARG A 63 -2.39 14.85 -16.47
N GLN A 64 -3.35 14.16 -15.88
CA GLN A 64 -4.44 14.78 -15.12
C GLN A 64 -3.89 15.54 -13.91
N ALA A 65 -3.02 14.91 -13.11
CA ALA A 65 -2.36 15.55 -11.97
C ALA A 65 -1.53 16.77 -12.37
N ALA A 66 -0.75 16.68 -13.46
CA ALA A 66 0.00 17.83 -13.97
C ALA A 66 -0.91 18.96 -14.47
N SER A 67 -2.06 18.63 -15.08
CA SER A 67 -3.07 19.62 -15.48
C SER A 67 -3.70 20.30 -14.26
N LEU A 68 -4.00 19.57 -13.18
CA LEU A 68 -4.51 20.15 -11.93
C LEU A 68 -3.50 21.09 -11.29
N GLY A 69 -2.24 20.66 -11.12
CA GLY A 69 -1.18 21.51 -10.58
C GLY A 69 -0.90 22.75 -11.43
N PHE A 70 -1.08 22.67 -12.76
CA PHE A 70 -1.03 23.84 -13.62
C PHE A 70 -2.17 24.83 -13.33
N LEU A 71 -3.41 24.35 -13.21
CA LEU A 71 -4.57 25.21 -12.94
C LEU A 71 -4.45 25.87 -11.55
N GLU A 72 -4.00 25.12 -10.55
CA GLU A 72 -3.71 25.66 -9.21
C GLU A 72 -2.65 26.76 -9.26
N ALA A 73 -1.57 26.57 -10.02
CA ALA A 73 -0.54 27.58 -10.20
C ALA A 73 -1.11 28.85 -10.86
N VAL A 74 -1.95 28.71 -11.88
CA VAL A 74 -2.61 29.86 -12.53
C VAL A 74 -3.47 30.62 -11.53
N GLN A 75 -4.26 29.92 -10.71
CA GLN A 75 -5.12 30.54 -9.71
C GLN A 75 -4.35 31.18 -8.55
N ALA A 76 -3.23 30.57 -8.14
CA ALA A 76 -2.39 31.07 -7.04
C ALA A 76 -1.42 32.19 -7.46
N PHE A 77 -1.27 32.46 -8.76
CA PHE A 77 -0.32 33.45 -9.25
C PHE A 77 -0.70 34.87 -8.81
N ASP A 78 0.16 35.48 -7.99
CA ASP A 78 0.07 36.89 -7.61
C ASP A 78 1.21 37.70 -8.25
N PRO A 79 0.90 38.65 -9.16
CA PRO A 79 1.89 39.52 -9.79
C PRO A 79 2.72 40.35 -8.79
N ALA A 80 2.16 40.71 -7.63
CA ALA A 80 2.84 41.54 -6.64
C ALA A 80 3.89 40.76 -5.83
N GLN A 81 3.65 39.47 -5.60
CA GLN A 81 4.54 38.61 -4.80
C GLN A 81 5.65 37.97 -5.65
N HIS A 82 5.40 37.72 -6.93
CA HIS A 82 6.30 36.98 -7.80
C HIS A 82 7.04 37.92 -8.77
N ALA A 83 7.89 38.79 -8.21
CA ALA A 83 8.64 39.87 -8.87
C ALA A 83 9.74 39.40 -9.88
N GLY A 84 9.34 38.51 -10.77
CA GLY A 84 9.92 38.21 -12.09
C GLY A 84 8.81 37.98 -13.15
N GLY A 85 7.54 38.11 -12.76
CA GLY A 85 6.38 38.29 -13.65
C GLY A 85 5.90 37.06 -14.42
N ARG A 86 6.50 35.89 -14.20
CA ARG A 86 6.21 34.69 -15.02
C ARG A 86 5.59 33.57 -14.20
N LEU A 87 4.59 32.89 -14.76
CA LEU A 87 3.97 31.71 -14.16
C LEU A 87 4.99 30.60 -13.88
N ALA A 88 6.05 30.51 -14.70
CA ALA A 88 7.17 29.59 -14.52
C ALA A 88 7.77 29.59 -13.09
N GLY A 89 7.72 30.73 -12.39
CA GLY A 89 8.29 30.89 -11.05
C GLY A 89 7.63 30.00 -9.99
N ILE A 90 6.33 29.74 -10.10
CA ILE A 90 5.58 28.92 -9.15
C ILE A 90 5.12 27.58 -9.73
N LEU A 91 5.01 27.49 -11.06
CA LEU A 91 4.48 26.32 -11.75
C LEU A 91 5.17 25.01 -11.35
N ARG A 92 6.49 25.03 -11.18
CA ARG A 92 7.27 23.84 -10.82
C ARG A 92 6.79 23.21 -9.52
N GLU A 93 6.54 24.02 -8.49
CA GLU A 93 6.18 23.54 -7.17
C GLU A 93 4.78 22.93 -7.17
N HIS A 94 3.80 23.63 -7.75
CA HIS A 94 2.42 23.13 -7.84
C HIS A 94 2.32 21.83 -8.65
N VAL A 95 2.97 21.75 -9.81
CA VAL A 95 2.96 20.54 -10.63
C VAL A 95 3.66 19.38 -9.92
N ARG A 96 4.77 19.65 -9.21
CA ARG A 96 5.44 18.63 -8.39
C ARG A 96 4.52 18.13 -7.28
N ASN A 97 3.84 19.01 -6.56
CA ASN A 97 2.96 18.65 -5.45
C ASN A 97 1.78 17.82 -5.93
N ALA A 98 1.14 18.21 -7.04
CA ALA A 98 0.03 17.46 -7.63
C ALA A 98 0.46 16.05 -8.09
N LEU A 99 1.62 15.93 -8.76
CA LEU A 99 2.16 14.62 -9.16
C LEU A 99 2.50 13.72 -7.96
N MET A 100 3.05 14.30 -6.88
CA MET A 100 3.33 13.56 -5.65
C MET A 100 2.06 13.13 -4.93
N GLY A 101 1.00 13.95 -4.98
CA GLY A 101 -0.33 13.61 -4.46
C GLY A 101 -0.91 12.40 -5.19
N ALA A 102 -0.97 12.45 -6.53
CA ALA A 102 -1.46 11.34 -7.34
C ALA A 102 -0.67 10.05 -7.12
N LEU A 103 0.65 10.15 -6.95
CA LEU A 103 1.49 9.01 -6.62
C LEU A 103 1.21 8.44 -5.24
N ALA A 104 0.93 9.28 -4.24
CA ALA A 104 0.54 8.82 -2.91
C ALA A 104 -0.83 8.11 -2.93
N GLU A 105 -1.77 8.59 -3.75
CA GLU A 105 -3.08 7.94 -3.96
C GLU A 105 -2.96 6.60 -4.71
N THR A 106 -1.93 6.46 -5.54
CA THR A 106 -1.66 5.20 -6.26
C THR A 106 -1.25 4.08 -5.30
N ILE A 107 -0.71 4.39 -4.11
CA ILE A 107 -0.32 3.42 -3.07
C ILE A 107 -1.59 2.79 -2.49
N GLY A 108 -2.06 1.72 -3.12
CA GLY A 108 -3.26 1.01 -2.74
C GLY A 108 -3.12 0.47 -1.33
N GLY A 109 -4.16 0.67 -0.50
CA GLY A 109 -4.25 0.11 0.84
C GLY A 109 -3.54 0.88 1.96
N PHE A 110 -2.58 1.77 1.66
CA PHE A 110 -1.83 2.50 2.68
C PHE A 110 -1.54 3.96 2.30
N ALA A 111 -1.94 4.90 3.16
CA ALA A 111 -1.60 6.31 3.00
C ALA A 111 -0.16 6.58 3.46
N VAL A 112 0.74 6.91 2.53
CA VAL A 112 2.10 7.37 2.84
C VAL A 112 2.15 8.89 2.83
N PRO A 113 2.58 9.56 3.93
CA PRO A 113 2.73 11.01 3.93
C PRO A 113 3.67 11.53 2.83
N ALA A 114 3.26 12.57 2.10
CA ALA A 114 3.99 13.11 0.95
C ALA A 114 5.47 13.45 1.22
N ARG A 115 5.80 13.87 2.45
CA ARG A 115 7.17 14.18 2.88
C ARG A 115 8.02 12.91 3.01
N SER A 116 7.45 11.82 3.51
CA SER A 116 8.11 10.51 3.58
C SER A 116 8.34 9.96 2.17
N LEU A 117 7.35 10.10 1.30
CA LEU A 117 7.44 9.69 -0.10
C LEU A 117 8.51 10.49 -0.88
N SER A 118 8.54 11.80 -0.69
CA SER A 118 9.54 12.68 -1.30
C SER A 118 10.96 12.31 -0.88
N ARG A 119 11.14 12.00 0.41
CA ARG A 119 12.42 11.56 0.96
C ARG A 119 12.84 10.20 0.40
N TYR A 120 11.92 9.24 0.36
CA TYR A 120 12.14 7.92 -0.25
C TYR A 120 12.67 8.03 -1.69
N PHE A 121 12.00 8.80 -2.57
CA PHE A 121 12.50 9.02 -3.93
C PHE A 121 13.78 9.85 -4.02
N GLY A 122 14.05 10.68 -3.01
CA GLY A 122 15.33 11.37 -2.86
C GLY A 122 16.48 10.39 -2.65
N ILE A 123 16.31 9.48 -1.68
CA ILE A 123 17.28 8.46 -1.31
C ILE A 123 17.50 7.48 -2.49
N LEU A 124 16.41 7.00 -3.11
CA LEU A 124 16.49 6.08 -4.24
C LEU A 124 17.25 6.67 -5.43
N ARG A 125 17.12 7.98 -5.68
CA ARG A 125 17.88 8.67 -6.73
C ARG A 125 19.36 8.79 -6.40
N GLN A 126 19.71 8.95 -5.13
CA GLN A 126 21.10 8.97 -4.69
C GLN A 126 21.77 7.59 -4.84
N ALA A 127 20.98 6.54 -4.78
CA ALA A 127 21.40 5.15 -4.97
C ALA A 127 21.29 4.67 -6.43
N ASP A 128 21.14 5.58 -7.40
CA ASP A 128 20.95 5.26 -8.83
C ASP A 128 19.82 4.26 -9.12
N GLY A 129 18.80 4.21 -8.26
CA GLY A 129 17.65 3.33 -8.40
C GLY A 129 17.79 1.95 -7.75
N ASP A 130 18.92 1.63 -7.11
CA ASP A 130 19.10 0.37 -6.38
C ASP A 130 18.42 0.45 -5.00
N PRO A 131 17.38 -0.37 -4.72
CA PRO A 131 16.64 -0.33 -3.46
C PRO A 131 17.46 -0.81 -2.26
N VAL A 132 18.42 -1.72 -2.45
CA VAL A 132 19.25 -2.25 -1.36
C VAL A 132 20.25 -1.18 -0.92
N VAL A 133 20.91 -0.54 -1.88
CA VAL A 133 21.82 0.58 -1.61
C VAL A 133 21.05 1.78 -1.02
N ALA A 134 19.85 2.05 -1.52
CA ALA A 134 18.98 3.10 -1.01
C ALA A 134 18.56 2.86 0.46
N ALA A 135 18.21 1.62 0.82
CA ALA A 135 17.85 1.27 2.20
C ALA A 135 19.01 1.54 3.17
N LEU A 136 20.24 1.15 2.81
CA LEU A 136 21.45 1.43 3.58
C LEU A 136 21.75 2.92 3.72
N LEU A 137 21.39 3.74 2.72
CA LEU A 137 21.55 5.19 2.75
C LEU A 137 20.44 5.89 3.57
N ALA A 138 19.29 5.27 3.77
CA ALA A 138 18.11 5.91 4.37
C ALA A 138 18.38 6.57 5.74
N PRO A 139 19.14 5.95 6.67
CA PRO A 139 19.45 6.57 7.97
C PRO A 139 20.17 7.92 7.85
N ALA A 140 21.03 8.08 6.83
CA ALA A 140 21.73 9.35 6.58
C ALA A 140 20.79 10.49 6.17
N TYR A 141 19.58 10.18 5.70
CA TYR A 141 18.54 11.13 5.30
C TYR A 141 17.40 11.25 6.32
N ALA A 142 17.61 10.81 7.56
CA ALA A 142 16.60 10.79 8.62
C ALA A 142 15.35 9.97 8.26
N MET A 143 15.57 8.79 7.66
CA MET A 143 14.56 7.74 7.46
C MET A 143 15.13 6.42 8.00
N ALA A 144 14.40 5.74 8.87
CA ALA A 144 14.81 4.40 9.31
C ALA A 144 14.78 3.42 8.14
N GLU A 145 15.67 2.43 8.13
CA GLU A 145 15.74 1.42 7.07
C GLU A 145 14.40 0.68 6.93
N GLU A 146 13.77 0.34 8.05
CA GLU A 146 12.47 -0.33 8.10
C GLU A 146 11.36 0.54 7.48
N THR A 147 11.44 1.86 7.66
CA THR A 147 10.49 2.79 7.03
C THR A 147 10.70 2.87 5.52
N PHE A 148 11.95 2.82 5.06
CA PHE A 148 12.26 2.75 3.64
C PHE A 148 11.67 1.49 3.01
N TRP A 149 11.89 0.33 3.63
CA TRP A 149 11.35 -0.95 3.16
C TRP A 149 9.83 -1.01 3.20
N ALA A 150 9.18 -0.44 4.22
CA ALA A 150 7.72 -0.36 4.29
C ALA A 150 7.15 0.47 3.13
N ILE A 151 7.77 1.61 2.79
CA ILE A 151 7.35 2.43 1.64
C ILE A 151 7.64 1.72 0.32
N TRP A 152 8.81 1.09 0.18
CA TRP A 152 9.16 0.30 -1.00
C TRP A 152 8.14 -0.80 -1.24
N ALA A 153 7.86 -1.63 -0.22
CA ALA A 153 6.91 -2.72 -0.28
C ALA A 153 5.49 -2.24 -0.64
N GLY A 154 5.02 -1.13 -0.07
CA GLY A 154 3.72 -0.56 -0.44
C GLY A 154 3.66 -0.09 -1.91
N LEU A 155 4.76 0.41 -2.46
CA LEU A 155 4.83 0.85 -3.86
C LEU A 155 4.94 -0.32 -4.85
N THR A 156 5.65 -1.40 -4.51
CA THR A 156 5.78 -2.60 -5.36
C THR A 156 4.64 -3.59 -5.20
N ALA A 157 3.95 -3.62 -4.06
CA ALA A 157 2.78 -4.46 -3.82
C ALA A 157 1.55 -4.04 -4.64
N ASN A 158 1.58 -2.86 -5.28
CA ASN A 158 0.57 -2.40 -6.22
C ASN A 158 0.58 -3.11 -7.58
N ASN A 159 1.50 -4.05 -7.81
CA ASN A 159 1.34 -4.95 -8.93
C ASN A 159 0.05 -5.74 -8.68
N SER A 160 -0.93 -5.62 -9.58
CA SER A 160 -2.20 -6.32 -9.45
C SER A 160 -1.93 -7.81 -9.18
N LEU A 161 -2.67 -8.41 -8.23
CA LEU A 161 -2.61 -9.86 -8.02
C LEU A 161 -2.85 -10.61 -9.34
N ASP A 162 -3.70 -10.06 -10.21
CA ASP A 162 -3.95 -10.58 -11.56
C ASP A 162 -2.73 -10.45 -12.49
N GLU A 163 -1.94 -9.37 -12.39
CA GLU A 163 -0.70 -9.20 -13.16
C GLU A 163 0.41 -10.13 -12.66
N ALA A 164 0.51 -10.34 -11.34
CA ALA A 164 1.44 -11.30 -10.75
C ALA A 164 1.11 -12.75 -11.18
N ILE A 165 -0.18 -13.12 -11.16
CA ILE A 165 -0.68 -14.42 -11.65
C ILE A 165 -0.44 -14.59 -13.16
N ALA A 166 -0.65 -13.52 -13.95
CA ALA A 166 -0.46 -13.56 -15.41
C ALA A 166 1.01 -13.63 -15.84
N ALA A 167 1.92 -12.93 -15.14
CA ALA A 167 3.33 -12.86 -15.50
C ALA A 167 4.12 -14.12 -15.11
N HIS A 168 3.77 -14.77 -14.01
CA HIS A 168 4.55 -15.88 -13.45
C HIS A 168 3.83 -17.23 -13.47
N GLY A 169 2.59 -17.27 -13.96
CA GLY A 169 1.73 -18.45 -13.86
C GLY A 169 1.30 -18.71 -12.41
N ALA A 170 0.30 -19.56 -12.22
CA ALA A 170 -0.26 -19.88 -10.91
C ALA A 170 0.72 -20.63 -9.96
N GLU A 171 1.99 -20.83 -10.35
CA GLU A 171 3.01 -21.58 -9.60
C GLU A 171 4.18 -20.70 -9.11
N TYR A 172 4.04 -19.38 -9.08
CA TYR A 172 5.12 -18.52 -8.60
C TYR A 172 5.26 -18.55 -7.07
N VAL A 173 6.28 -19.24 -6.59
CA VAL A 173 6.68 -19.26 -5.18
C VAL A 173 7.53 -18.02 -4.88
N SER A 174 6.96 -17.06 -4.15
CA SER A 174 7.71 -15.92 -3.58
C SER A 174 8.78 -16.40 -2.58
N PRO A 175 10.02 -15.88 -2.61
CA PRO A 175 11.07 -16.24 -1.64
C PRO A 175 10.77 -15.84 -0.18
N ILE A 176 9.71 -15.06 0.06
CA ILE A 176 9.23 -14.66 1.40
C ILE A 176 7.98 -15.45 1.83
N GLY A 177 7.51 -16.39 1.00
CA GLY A 177 6.28 -17.14 1.23
C GLY A 177 5.05 -16.32 0.87
N ASP A 178 4.07 -16.96 0.24
CA ASP A 178 2.79 -16.34 -0.02
C ASP A 178 2.08 -16.08 1.32
N LEU A 179 1.99 -14.81 1.70
CA LEU A 179 1.12 -14.33 2.78
C LEU A 179 -0.38 -14.55 2.47
N ALA A 180 -0.68 -15.17 1.33
CA ALA A 180 -2.00 -15.57 0.87
C ALA A 180 -2.04 -17.06 0.47
N GLU A 181 -1.33 -17.95 1.18
CA GLU A 181 -1.76 -19.34 1.19
C GLU A 181 -3.13 -19.42 1.86
N ASP A 182 -4.11 -19.90 1.10
CA ASP A 182 -5.33 -20.47 1.63
C ASP A 182 -4.89 -21.59 2.60
N ARG A 183 -5.20 -21.45 3.91
CA ARG A 183 -4.76 -22.36 4.98
C ARG A 183 -5.17 -23.83 4.78
N GLY A 184 -5.87 -24.16 3.69
CA GLY A 184 -6.50 -25.44 3.44
C GLY A 184 -5.55 -26.64 3.27
N VAL A 185 -4.30 -26.47 2.81
CA VAL A 185 -3.38 -27.61 2.63
C VAL A 185 -2.72 -28.00 3.95
N ALA A 186 -2.24 -27.04 4.74
CA ALA A 186 -1.79 -27.27 6.11
C ALA A 186 -2.93 -27.79 7.00
N ASP A 187 -4.14 -27.25 6.85
CA ASP A 187 -5.34 -27.70 7.58
C ASP A 187 -5.72 -29.16 7.29
N ALA A 188 -5.40 -29.73 6.12
CA ALA A 188 -5.77 -31.11 5.79
C ALA A 188 -4.91 -32.14 6.53
N GLU A 189 -3.59 -31.94 6.56
CA GLU A 189 -2.67 -32.79 7.33
C GLU A 189 -2.87 -32.57 8.84
N ASP A 190 -3.03 -31.32 9.27
CA ASP A 190 -3.32 -30.97 10.66
C ASP A 190 -4.66 -31.57 11.12
N ARG A 191 -5.69 -31.58 10.26
CA ARG A 191 -6.97 -32.23 10.55
C ARG A 191 -6.82 -33.73 10.77
N VAL A 192 -6.01 -34.42 9.96
CA VAL A 192 -5.74 -35.85 10.15
C VAL A 192 -5.03 -36.09 11.48
N LEU A 193 -4.06 -35.25 11.84
CA LEU A 193 -3.35 -35.34 13.12
C LEU A 193 -4.29 -35.03 14.31
N VAL A 194 -5.15 -34.03 14.20
CA VAL A 194 -6.14 -33.67 15.21
C VAL A 194 -7.16 -34.78 15.40
N ASP A 195 -7.66 -35.38 14.32
CA ASP A 195 -8.60 -36.51 14.38
C ASP A 195 -7.93 -37.75 15.03
N LEU A 196 -6.67 -38.03 14.68
CA LEU A 196 -5.88 -39.09 15.31
C LEU A 196 -5.67 -38.81 16.81
N ALA A 197 -5.30 -37.59 17.18
CA ALA A 197 -5.13 -37.19 18.58
C ALA A 197 -6.43 -37.36 19.39
N PHE A 198 -7.57 -36.89 18.86
CA PHE A 198 -8.85 -37.02 19.54
C PHE A 198 -9.39 -38.46 19.59
N SER A 199 -8.92 -39.35 18.71
CA SER A 199 -9.24 -40.78 18.78
C SER A 199 -8.60 -41.49 19.98
N ALA A 200 -7.53 -40.91 20.56
CA ALA A 200 -6.77 -41.50 21.66
C ALA A 200 -7.28 -41.13 23.07
N VAL A 201 -8.34 -40.33 23.17
CA VAL A 201 -8.90 -39.86 24.45
C VAL A 201 -10.36 -40.24 24.60
N THR A 202 -10.85 -40.24 25.84
CA THR A 202 -12.28 -40.47 26.13
C THR A 202 -13.16 -39.32 25.62
N ASP A 203 -14.46 -39.56 25.43
CA ASP A 203 -15.41 -38.54 24.99
C ASP A 203 -15.41 -37.31 25.91
N PHE A 204 -15.34 -37.53 27.24
CA PHE A 204 -15.28 -36.43 28.20
C PHE A 204 -13.97 -35.63 28.12
N GLU A 205 -12.84 -36.29 27.88
CA GLU A 205 -11.54 -35.61 27.67
C GLU A 205 -11.52 -34.82 26.36
N ARG A 206 -12.12 -35.39 25.31
CA ARG A 206 -12.34 -34.75 24.02
C ARG A 206 -13.18 -33.49 24.20
N ASP A 207 -14.30 -33.53 24.93
CA ASP A 207 -15.16 -32.37 25.15
C ASP A 207 -14.45 -31.26 25.92
N VAL A 208 -13.69 -31.60 26.96
CA VAL A 208 -12.85 -30.65 27.70
C VAL A 208 -11.85 -29.95 26.78
N CYS A 209 -11.13 -30.71 25.95
CA CYS A 209 -10.15 -30.14 25.03
C CYS A 209 -10.80 -29.34 23.90
N ARG A 210 -11.94 -29.80 23.36
CA ARG A 210 -12.66 -29.08 22.30
C ARG A 210 -13.16 -27.72 22.77
N LEU A 211 -13.74 -27.65 23.97
CA LEU A 211 -14.16 -26.38 24.57
C LEU A 211 -12.97 -25.48 24.94
N LYS A 212 -11.89 -26.06 25.49
CA LYS A 212 -10.69 -25.30 25.86
C LYS A 212 -10.06 -24.59 24.66
N TYR A 213 -9.93 -25.31 23.54
CA TYR A 213 -9.16 -24.88 22.38
C TYR A 213 -10.03 -24.37 21.22
N GLY A 214 -11.31 -24.08 21.48
CA GLY A 214 -12.16 -23.41 20.48
C GLY A 214 -12.62 -24.30 19.32
N PHE A 215 -12.60 -25.63 19.46
CA PHE A 215 -13.15 -26.57 18.45
C PHE A 215 -14.70 -26.65 18.46
N THR A 216 -15.37 -25.74 19.17
CA THR A 216 -16.83 -25.73 19.34
C THR A 216 -17.38 -24.34 19.05
N ASP A 217 -18.61 -24.28 18.52
CA ASP A 217 -19.28 -23.02 18.14
C ASP A 217 -19.60 -22.08 19.32
N VAL A 218 -19.49 -22.57 20.56
CA VAL A 218 -19.86 -21.86 21.81
C VAL A 218 -19.08 -20.54 21.99
N SER A 219 -17.84 -20.47 21.50
CA SER A 219 -16.95 -19.32 21.66
C SER A 219 -16.50 -18.69 20.35
N HIS A 220 -17.15 -18.99 19.22
CA HIS A 220 -16.76 -18.48 17.90
C HIS A 220 -15.29 -18.77 17.54
N GLY A 221 -14.74 -19.89 18.03
CA GLY A 221 -13.34 -20.27 17.80
C GLY A 221 -12.35 -19.80 18.87
N ASP A 222 -12.78 -19.03 19.88
CA ASP A 222 -11.89 -18.55 20.94
C ASP A 222 -11.59 -19.62 22.00
N GLU A 223 -10.38 -19.61 22.54
CA GLU A 223 -10.01 -20.46 23.67
C GLU A 223 -10.75 -20.06 24.96
N LEU A 224 -11.27 -21.05 25.68
CA LEU A 224 -11.87 -20.84 27.00
C LEU A 224 -10.84 -20.99 28.13
N SER A 225 -11.10 -20.36 29.27
CA SER A 225 -10.32 -20.63 30.50
C SER A 225 -10.74 -21.98 31.11
N ASP A 226 -9.85 -22.65 31.86
CA ASP A 226 -10.20 -23.91 32.55
C ASP A 226 -11.37 -23.75 33.54
N ASP A 227 -11.62 -22.51 34.01
CA ASP A 227 -12.75 -22.17 34.86
C ASP A 227 -14.06 -22.13 34.07
N ALA A 228 -14.05 -21.47 32.90
CA ALA A 228 -15.19 -21.44 31.98
C ALA A 228 -15.52 -22.84 31.44
N VAL A 229 -14.51 -23.64 31.08
CA VAL A 229 -14.69 -25.04 30.67
C VAL A 229 -15.34 -25.86 31.79
N GLY A 230 -14.90 -25.68 33.04
CA GLY A 230 -15.49 -26.31 34.21
C GLY A 230 -16.97 -25.94 34.37
N TYR A 231 -17.29 -24.66 34.24
CA TYR A 231 -18.66 -24.16 34.28
C TYR A 231 -19.54 -24.80 33.19
N HIS A 232 -19.07 -24.86 31.95
CA HIS A 232 -19.82 -25.45 30.82
C HIS A 232 -20.06 -26.96 30.96
N LEU A 233 -19.12 -27.70 31.54
CA LEU A 233 -19.21 -29.15 31.70
C LEU A 233 -19.71 -29.60 33.07
N GLY A 234 -20.11 -28.66 33.95
CA GLY A 234 -20.61 -28.98 35.29
C GLY A 234 -19.57 -29.62 36.21
N VAL A 235 -18.29 -29.27 36.04
CA VAL A 235 -17.17 -29.79 36.84
C VAL A 235 -16.34 -28.66 37.46
N SER A 236 -15.58 -28.96 38.51
CA SER A 236 -14.67 -27.97 39.08
C SER A 236 -13.53 -27.63 38.10
N ARG A 237 -13.05 -26.38 38.15
CA ARG A 237 -11.86 -25.91 37.42
C ARG A 237 -10.67 -26.87 37.52
N LEU A 238 -10.41 -27.39 38.73
CA LEU A 238 -9.29 -28.30 38.97
C LEU A 238 -9.49 -29.66 38.27
N LYS A 239 -10.74 -30.13 38.17
CA LYS A 239 -11.07 -31.35 37.41
C LYS A 239 -10.88 -31.11 35.91
N ALA A 240 -11.38 -30.00 35.37
CA ALA A 240 -11.17 -29.62 33.96
C ALA A 240 -9.66 -29.54 33.60
N LEU A 241 -8.86 -28.84 34.42
CA LEU A 241 -7.41 -28.73 34.24
C LEU A 241 -6.71 -30.09 34.24
N ARG A 242 -7.03 -30.97 35.21
CA ARG A 242 -6.40 -32.31 35.31
C ARG A 242 -6.79 -33.19 34.13
N THR A 243 -8.06 -33.17 33.74
CA THR A 243 -8.57 -33.92 32.58
C THR A 243 -7.87 -33.46 31.31
N ARG A 244 -7.73 -32.14 31.09
CA ARG A 244 -6.99 -31.59 29.95
C ARG A 244 -5.53 -32.03 29.91
N LYS A 245 -4.81 -31.93 31.03
CA LYS A 245 -3.40 -32.37 31.09
C LYS A 245 -3.25 -33.85 30.74
N ARG A 246 -4.16 -34.71 31.22
CA ARG A 246 -4.14 -36.13 30.89
C ARG A 246 -4.44 -36.36 29.41
N ALA A 247 -5.47 -35.69 28.88
CA ALA A 247 -5.85 -35.78 27.47
C ALA A 247 -4.68 -35.41 26.54
N LEU A 248 -4.00 -34.30 26.81
CA LEU A 248 -2.83 -33.87 26.02
C LEU A 248 -1.67 -34.86 26.07
N ALA A 249 -1.42 -35.49 27.23
CA ALA A 249 -0.39 -36.53 27.33
C ALA A 249 -0.74 -37.78 26.51
N SER A 250 -2.01 -38.21 26.52
CA SER A 250 -2.50 -39.31 25.69
C SER A 250 -2.42 -38.98 24.20
N MET A 251 -2.82 -37.77 23.81
CA MET A 251 -2.73 -37.26 22.43
C MET A 251 -1.27 -37.21 21.94
N ALA A 252 -0.36 -36.67 22.74
CA ALA A 252 1.07 -36.60 22.41
C ALA A 252 1.66 -38.00 22.20
N SER A 253 1.31 -38.96 23.06
CA SER A 253 1.72 -40.36 22.90
C SER A 253 1.17 -40.99 21.63
N ALA A 254 -0.06 -40.69 21.23
CA ALA A 254 -0.68 -41.22 20.02
C ALA A 254 -0.07 -40.66 18.73
N LEU A 255 0.41 -39.42 18.78
CA LEU A 255 1.12 -38.76 17.69
C LEU A 255 2.60 -39.14 17.62
N GLY A 256 3.10 -40.01 18.50
CA GLY A 256 4.50 -40.42 18.53
C GLY A 256 5.46 -39.33 19.01
N VAL A 257 4.94 -38.27 19.64
CA VAL A 257 5.75 -37.21 20.23
C VAL A 257 6.26 -37.71 21.58
N LEU A 258 7.55 -38.06 21.64
CA LEU A 258 8.21 -38.48 22.88
C LEU A 258 8.14 -37.32 23.89
N ASN A 259 7.57 -37.59 25.06
CA ASN A 259 7.57 -36.64 26.18
C ASN A 259 9.02 -36.30 26.55
N VAL A 260 9.42 -35.05 26.36
CA VAL A 260 10.62 -34.45 27.01
C VAL A 260 10.20 -33.88 28.36
#